data_AF-A0A8K0PD24-F1
#
_entry.id   AF-A0A8K0PD24-F1
#
_cell.length_a   1.000
_cell.length_b   1.000
_cell.length_c   1.000
_cell.angle_alpha   90.00
_cell.angle_beta   90.00
_cell.angle_gamma   90.00
#
_symmetry.space_group_name_H-M   'P 1'
#
loop_
_entity.id
_entity.type
_entity.pdbx_description
1 polymer ?
#
loop_
_entity_poly.entity_id
_entity_poly.type
_entity_poly.pdbx_seq_one_letter_code
_entity_poly.pdbx_strand_id
1 'polypeptide(L)'
;MAYPPTYAPTSTYAARIPSPPRILIPAHLPDSRVTTESIPYSNPPSTCPIAQVYTSASLDWTYTQRRSAQPILPHLYLGPIQAAKDIPFLRTANITLLLGIRQSNPFQLAAHKKVAQLASELHIPSATVEADTLPQLISSFAHITSIINTHTSSLPPGKGRVLLFCESGNDRSAGACAAYLMSVLEGVDHVKAMQLVQGQRFCCNFDEALKRLLQGYWDIIRAEREVGGMGYLNLQPRPDAGAGAGGGSGEGDERGRGRGAKRGRERDTEAGAEQGEGQEMEMETEMDEERFGGRSWVPFVDTGN
;
A
#
# COMPACT_ATOMS: atom_id res chain seq x y z
N MET A 1 23.57 56.40 -1.98
CA MET A 1 24.18 55.16 -1.45
C MET A 1 23.04 54.26 -1.03
N ALA A 2 22.71 53.25 -1.82
CA ALA A 2 21.73 52.24 -1.44
C ALA A 2 22.42 51.22 -0.52
N TYR A 3 21.79 50.87 0.60
CA TYR A 3 22.27 49.79 1.48
C TYR A 3 22.12 48.44 0.77
N PRO A 4 23.04 47.48 0.96
CA PRO A 4 22.88 46.15 0.39
C PRO A 4 21.64 45.46 0.98
N PRO A 5 20.89 44.67 0.19
CA PRO A 5 19.71 43.97 0.67
C PRO A 5 20.08 43.04 1.84
N THR A 6 19.32 43.15 2.93
CA THR A 6 19.46 42.28 4.09
C THR A 6 18.59 41.05 3.89
N TYR A 7 19.21 39.87 3.82
CA TYR A 7 18.50 38.59 3.73
C TYR A 7 18.32 37.98 5.11
N ALA A 8 17.08 37.60 5.46
CA ALA A 8 16.79 36.86 6.68
C ALA A 8 16.41 35.40 6.37
N PRO A 9 16.90 34.42 7.15
CA PRO A 9 16.49 33.04 6.99
C PRO A 9 15.01 32.89 7.39
N THR A 10 14.23 32.18 6.58
CA THR A 10 12.81 31.89 6.88
C THR A 10 12.62 30.87 8.01
N SER A 11 13.67 30.15 8.40
CA SER A 11 13.65 29.25 9.54
C SER A 11 14.98 29.23 10.29
N THR A 12 14.92 28.95 11.59
CA THR A 12 16.10 28.80 12.42
C THR A 12 16.96 27.66 11.88
N TYR A 13 18.23 27.93 11.60
CA TYR A 13 19.17 26.89 11.17
C TYR A 13 19.17 25.72 12.17
N ALA A 14 18.80 24.54 11.68
CA ALA A 14 18.85 23.31 12.43
C ALA A 14 19.96 22.43 11.85
N ALA A 15 20.95 22.07 12.67
CA ALA A 15 22.06 21.21 12.26
C ALA A 15 21.63 19.76 11.92
N ARG A 16 20.36 19.42 12.16
CA ARG A 16 19.79 18.11 11.81
C ARG A 16 18.59 18.30 10.90
N ILE A 17 18.52 17.43 9.89
CA ILE A 17 17.34 17.25 9.08
C ILE A 17 16.17 16.87 10.00
N PRO A 18 14.98 17.48 9.86
CA PRO A 18 13.83 17.13 10.67
C PRO A 18 13.49 15.65 10.51
N SER A 19 13.06 15.01 11.61
CA SER A 19 12.61 13.63 11.56
C SER A 19 11.43 13.50 10.59
N PRO A 20 11.37 12.42 9.77
CA PRO A 20 10.24 12.20 8.88
C PRO A 20 8.90 12.26 9.62
N PRO A 21 7.85 12.84 9.02
CA PRO A 21 6.54 12.94 9.66
C PRO A 21 6.00 11.55 9.96
N ARG A 22 5.57 11.32 11.19
CA ARG A 22 5.07 10.00 11.63
C ARG A 22 3.68 9.73 11.10
N ILE A 23 3.43 8.49 10.70
CA ILE A 23 2.08 8.03 10.38
C ILE A 23 1.35 7.74 11.70
N LEU A 24 0.44 8.64 12.06
CA LEU A 24 -0.43 8.47 13.22
C LEU A 24 -1.51 7.45 12.87
N ILE A 25 -1.55 6.36 13.64
CA ILE A 25 -2.66 5.41 13.61
C ILE A 25 -3.45 5.70 14.89
N PRO A 26 -4.59 6.39 14.81
CA PRO A 26 -5.43 6.60 15.97
C PRO A 26 -5.80 5.26 16.57
N ALA A 27 -5.70 5.15 17.89
CA ALA A 27 -6.20 3.98 18.59
C ALA A 27 -7.67 3.77 18.21
N HIS A 28 -8.04 2.52 17.93
CA HIS A 28 -9.44 2.19 17.73
C HIS A 28 -10.13 2.37 19.09
N LEU A 29 -10.76 3.53 19.28
CA LEU A 29 -11.62 3.73 20.45
C LEU A 29 -12.77 2.75 20.28
N PRO A 30 -12.95 1.80 21.19
CA PRO A 30 -14.05 0.86 21.06
C PRO A 30 -15.33 1.62 21.35
N ASP A 31 -16.10 1.93 20.31
CA ASP A 31 -17.47 2.36 20.50
C ASP A 31 -18.26 1.12 20.95
N SER A 32 -18.80 1.14 22.18
CA SER A 32 -19.54 0.01 22.75
C SER A 32 -20.79 -0.37 21.93
N ARG A 33 -21.15 0.42 20.91
CA ARG A 33 -22.35 0.26 20.10
C ARG A 33 -22.14 -0.51 18.80
N VAL A 34 -20.92 -0.60 18.27
CA VAL A 34 -20.64 -1.28 16.99
C VAL A 34 -19.55 -2.32 17.19
N THR A 35 -19.97 -3.58 17.30
CA THR A 35 -19.09 -4.73 17.48
C THR A 35 -18.58 -5.29 16.14
N THR A 36 -19.22 -4.92 15.03
CA THR A 36 -18.92 -5.41 13.69
C THR A 36 -19.20 -4.33 12.64
N GLU A 37 -18.24 -4.08 11.76
CA GLU A 37 -18.38 -3.25 10.57
C GLU A 37 -18.63 -4.12 9.34
N SER A 38 -19.64 -3.74 8.54
CA SER A 38 -19.96 -4.38 7.27
C SER A 38 -19.28 -3.64 6.12
N ILE A 39 -18.25 -4.24 5.51
CA ILE A 39 -17.45 -3.60 4.46
C ILE A 39 -17.58 -4.42 3.16
N PRO A 40 -18.00 -3.83 2.03
CA PRO A 40 -18.06 -4.55 0.75
C PRO A 40 -16.69 -5.06 0.30
N TYR A 41 -16.66 -6.22 -0.34
CA TYR A 41 -15.46 -6.71 -1.03
C TYR A 41 -15.36 -6.06 -2.42
N SER A 42 -14.19 -5.52 -2.77
CA SER A 42 -13.90 -5.05 -4.13
C SER A 42 -13.86 -6.21 -5.13
N ASN A 43 -13.36 -7.36 -4.67
CA ASN A 43 -13.34 -8.63 -5.41
C ASN A 43 -13.66 -9.74 -4.42
N PRO A 44 -14.93 -10.20 -4.33
CA PRO A 44 -15.32 -11.13 -3.29
C PRO A 44 -14.65 -12.50 -3.53
N PRO A 45 -13.92 -13.05 -2.53
CA PRO A 45 -13.32 -14.38 -2.64
C PRO A 45 -14.36 -15.51 -2.49
N SER A 46 -15.63 -15.19 -2.25
CA SER A 46 -16.73 -16.13 -2.06
C SER A 46 -18.06 -15.50 -2.53
N THR A 47 -19.18 -16.21 -2.43
CA THR A 47 -20.51 -15.66 -2.75
C THR A 47 -20.99 -14.56 -1.78
N CYS A 48 -20.28 -14.29 -0.68
CA CYS A 48 -20.62 -13.22 0.25
C CYS A 48 -20.04 -11.88 -0.23
N PRO A 49 -20.88 -10.90 -0.64
CA PRO A 49 -20.39 -9.62 -1.16
C PRO A 49 -19.89 -8.67 -0.06
N ILE A 50 -20.25 -8.93 1.20
CA ILE A 50 -19.96 -8.05 2.34
C ILE A 50 -19.12 -8.80 3.37
N ALA A 51 -17.97 -8.25 3.71
CA ALA A 51 -17.14 -8.67 4.81
C ALA A 51 -17.75 -8.21 6.13
N GLN A 52 -17.83 -9.12 7.10
CA GLN A 52 -18.11 -8.79 8.50
C GLN A 52 -16.77 -8.69 9.22
N VAL A 53 -16.37 -7.49 9.56
CA VAL A 53 -15.10 -7.21 10.26
C VAL A 53 -15.43 -6.83 11.69
N TYR A 54 -14.99 -7.64 12.63
CA TYR A 54 -15.17 -7.32 14.05
C TYR A 54 -14.28 -6.12 14.41
N THR A 55 -14.78 -5.19 15.22
CA THR A 55 -14.05 -3.93 15.56
C THR A 55 -13.95 -3.66 17.06
N SER A 56 -14.65 -4.43 17.89
CA SER A 56 -14.69 -4.22 19.36
C SER A 56 -13.91 -5.24 20.17
N ALA A 57 -13.15 -6.16 19.54
CA ALA A 57 -12.49 -7.25 20.28
C ALA A 57 -11.36 -6.76 21.21
N SER A 58 -10.97 -5.48 21.12
CA SER A 58 -9.98 -4.84 21.98
C SER A 58 -10.43 -4.65 23.44
N LEU A 59 -11.74 -4.54 23.72
CA LEU A 59 -12.25 -4.32 25.09
C LEU A 59 -12.07 -5.54 26.00
N ASP A 60 -12.26 -6.74 25.46
CA ASP A 60 -12.19 -8.01 26.20
C ASP A 60 -10.88 -8.76 25.94
N TRP A 61 -9.89 -8.08 25.35
CA TRP A 61 -8.63 -8.71 24.98
C TRP A 61 -7.77 -8.95 26.23
N THR A 62 -7.42 -10.22 26.47
CA THR A 62 -6.49 -10.59 27.54
C THR A 62 -5.10 -10.90 26.98
N TYR A 63 -4.05 -10.63 27.78
CA TYR A 63 -2.67 -10.89 27.36
C TYR A 63 -2.41 -12.33 26.87
N THR A 64 -3.14 -13.30 27.41
CA THR A 64 -3.06 -14.72 27.01
C THR A 64 -3.47 -14.95 25.56
N GLN A 65 -4.38 -14.14 25.01
CA GLN A 65 -4.85 -14.25 23.62
C GLN A 65 -3.74 -13.99 22.60
N ARG A 66 -2.61 -13.38 22.97
CA ARG A 66 -1.45 -13.24 22.05
C ARG A 66 -0.94 -14.58 21.50
N ARG A 67 -1.19 -15.68 22.24
CA ARG A 67 -0.76 -17.05 21.90
C ARG A 67 -1.75 -17.80 21.00
N SER A 68 -2.99 -17.31 20.88
CA SER A 68 -3.98 -17.86 19.96
C SER A 68 -3.99 -17.07 18.65
N ALA A 69 -4.53 -17.68 17.60
CA ALA A 69 -4.88 -16.98 16.38
C ALA A 69 -6.27 -16.34 16.52
N GLN A 70 -6.46 -15.17 15.92
CA GLN A 70 -7.73 -14.44 15.92
C GLN A 70 -8.33 -14.44 14.51
N PRO A 71 -9.67 -14.52 14.38
CA PRO A 71 -10.35 -14.32 13.12
C PRO A 71 -10.28 -12.83 12.73
N ILE A 72 -9.72 -12.53 11.56
CA ILE A 72 -9.72 -11.18 10.99
C ILE A 72 -10.89 -11.01 10.01
N LEU A 73 -11.13 -12.04 9.19
CA LEU A 73 -12.28 -12.18 8.30
C LEU A 73 -12.88 -13.58 8.48
N PRO A 74 -14.12 -13.84 8.00
CA PRO A 74 -14.74 -15.16 8.10
C PRO A 74 -13.88 -16.33 7.58
N HIS A 75 -13.03 -16.06 6.59
CA HIS A 75 -12.11 -17.03 5.97
C HIS A 75 -10.63 -16.81 6.32
N LEU A 76 -10.27 -15.79 7.11
CA LEU A 76 -8.87 -15.45 7.39
C LEU A 76 -8.61 -15.33 8.88
N TYR A 77 -7.69 -16.15 9.38
CA TYR A 77 -7.14 -16.09 10.72
C TYR A 77 -5.72 -15.53 10.69
N LEU A 78 -5.37 -14.74 11.70
CA LEU A 78 -4.02 -14.23 11.92
C LEU A 78 -3.50 -14.75 13.26
N GLY A 79 -2.29 -15.29 13.30
CA GLY A 79 -1.75 -15.78 14.56
C GLY A 79 -0.26 -16.11 14.58
N PRO A 80 0.22 -16.59 15.74
CA PRO A 80 1.60 -17.02 15.91
C PRO A 80 1.81 -18.45 15.39
N ILE A 81 3.06 -18.84 15.16
CA ILE A 81 3.40 -20.18 14.66
C ILE A 81 2.95 -21.31 15.59
N GLN A 82 2.78 -21.04 16.88
CA GLN A 82 2.26 -22.00 17.86
C GLN A 82 0.82 -22.39 17.54
N ALA A 83 -0.02 -21.45 17.10
CA ALA A 83 -1.39 -21.75 16.69
C ALA A 83 -1.42 -22.66 15.44
N ALA A 84 -0.44 -22.52 14.53
CA ALA A 84 -0.30 -23.39 13.37
C ALA A 84 0.15 -24.83 13.73
N LYS A 85 0.56 -25.08 14.97
CA LYS A 85 0.93 -26.41 15.50
C LYS A 85 -0.13 -27.00 16.41
N ASP A 86 -1.17 -26.24 16.73
CA ASP A 86 -2.24 -26.64 17.65
C ASP A 86 -3.32 -27.41 16.89
N ILE A 87 -3.22 -28.74 16.88
CA ILE A 87 -4.16 -29.63 16.17
C ILE A 87 -5.62 -29.43 16.64
N PRO A 88 -5.93 -29.39 17.96
CA PRO A 88 -7.27 -29.05 18.44
C PRO A 88 -7.81 -27.74 17.87
N PHE A 89 -6.99 -26.69 17.86
CA PHE A 89 -7.38 -25.40 17.28
C PHE A 89 -7.65 -25.51 15.77
N LEU A 90 -6.73 -26.12 15.01
CA LEU A 90 -6.87 -26.24 13.56
C LEU A 90 -8.18 -26.96 13.18
N ARG A 91 -8.56 -27.98 13.93
CA ARG A 91 -9.83 -28.70 13.75
C ARG A 91 -11.03 -27.85 14.14
N THR A 92 -11.00 -27.23 15.31
CA THR A 92 -12.14 -26.43 15.84
C THR A 92 -12.41 -25.20 14.97
N ALA A 93 -11.36 -24.52 14.52
CA ALA A 93 -11.45 -23.37 13.63
C ALA A 93 -11.71 -23.75 12.16
N ASN A 94 -11.69 -25.06 11.83
CA ASN A 94 -11.83 -25.61 10.48
C ASN A 94 -10.81 -25.03 9.50
N ILE A 95 -9.53 -24.95 9.89
CA ILE A 95 -8.47 -24.41 9.04
C ILE A 95 -8.21 -25.37 7.87
N THR A 96 -8.20 -24.81 6.67
CA THR A 96 -8.04 -25.55 5.40
C THR A 96 -6.77 -25.19 4.63
N LEU A 97 -6.06 -24.14 5.05
CA LEU A 97 -4.75 -23.76 4.50
C LEU A 97 -3.89 -23.14 5.60
N LEU A 98 -2.64 -23.58 5.67
CA LEU A 98 -1.61 -22.96 6.52
C LEU A 98 -0.67 -22.12 5.65
N LEU A 99 -0.71 -20.80 5.80
CA LEU A 99 0.13 -19.87 5.06
C LEU A 99 1.11 -19.16 5.99
N GLY A 100 2.37 -19.59 5.94
CA GLY A 100 3.45 -19.05 6.75
C GLY A 100 4.23 -17.95 6.05
N ILE A 101 4.68 -16.95 6.79
CA ILE A 101 5.72 -16.00 6.34
C ILE A 101 6.92 -16.14 7.27
N ARG A 102 8.11 -16.34 6.68
CA ARG A 102 9.37 -16.47 7.42
C ARG A 102 10.51 -15.71 6.79
N GLN A 103 11.57 -15.56 7.56
CA GLN A 103 12.90 -15.19 7.10
C GLN A 103 13.72 -16.47 6.82
N SER A 104 14.88 -16.31 6.17
CA SER A 104 15.83 -17.37 5.80
C SER A 104 16.66 -17.90 6.98
N ASN A 105 16.34 -17.48 8.21
CA ASN A 105 17.01 -17.97 9.42
C ASN A 105 16.75 -19.48 9.63
N PRO A 106 17.79 -20.30 9.89
CA PRO A 106 17.66 -21.73 10.20
C PRO A 106 16.60 -22.07 11.26
N PHE A 107 16.44 -21.24 12.29
CA PHE A 107 15.45 -21.47 13.35
C PHE A 107 14.02 -21.38 12.80
N GLN A 108 13.72 -20.34 12.01
CA GLN A 108 12.41 -20.17 11.39
C GLN A 108 12.16 -21.22 10.31
N LEU A 109 13.18 -21.57 9.52
CA LEU A 109 13.10 -22.65 8.55
C LEU A 109 12.72 -23.98 9.21
N ALA A 110 13.40 -24.36 10.29
CA ALA A 110 13.08 -25.59 11.04
C ALA A 110 11.67 -25.53 11.66
N ALA A 111 11.27 -24.38 12.19
CA ALA A 111 9.95 -24.20 12.77
C ALA A 111 8.82 -24.32 11.73
N HIS A 112 8.99 -23.77 10.53
CA HIS A 112 8.05 -23.88 9.41
C HIS A 112 8.04 -25.28 8.80
N LYS A 113 9.19 -25.97 8.73
CA LYS A 113 9.24 -27.39 8.31
C LYS A 113 8.39 -28.28 9.21
N LYS A 114 8.43 -28.07 10.53
CA LYS A 114 7.56 -28.79 11.47
C LYS A 114 6.08 -28.53 11.22
N VAL A 115 5.70 -27.29 10.88
CA VAL A 115 4.32 -26.97 10.52
C VAL A 115 3.92 -27.69 9.24
N ALA A 116 4.79 -27.70 8.22
CA ALA A 116 4.52 -28.40 6.95
C ALA A 116 4.37 -29.91 7.13
N GLN A 117 5.19 -30.53 7.99
CA GLN A 117 5.06 -31.96 8.34
C GLN A 117 3.71 -32.25 8.99
N LEU A 118 3.34 -31.48 10.02
CA LEU A 118 2.05 -31.61 10.69
C LEU A 118 0.88 -31.37 9.73
N ALA A 119 0.99 -30.38 8.85
CA ALA A 119 -0.02 -30.09 7.82
C ALA A 119 -0.22 -31.29 6.89
N SER A 120 0.88 -31.94 6.47
CA SER A 120 0.84 -33.15 5.66
C SER A 120 0.16 -34.32 6.38
N GLU A 121 0.42 -34.49 7.68
CA GLU A 121 -0.25 -35.52 8.51
C GLU A 121 -1.75 -35.27 8.65
N LEU A 122 -2.17 -34.01 8.66
CA LEU A 122 -3.58 -33.61 8.73
C LEU A 122 -4.26 -33.47 7.36
N HIS A 123 -3.54 -33.71 6.26
CA HIS A 123 -4.01 -33.45 4.89
C HIS A 123 -4.48 -32.01 4.66
N ILE A 124 -3.83 -31.05 5.31
CA ILE A 124 -4.06 -29.61 5.13
C ILE A 124 -2.97 -29.06 4.20
N PRO A 125 -3.33 -28.44 3.06
CA PRO A 125 -2.37 -27.70 2.24
C PRO A 125 -1.58 -26.69 3.08
N SER A 126 -0.27 -26.60 2.83
CA SER A 126 0.58 -25.60 3.47
C SER A 126 1.48 -24.91 2.47
N ALA A 127 1.67 -23.61 2.65
CA ALA A 127 2.57 -22.78 1.85
C ALA A 127 3.40 -21.90 2.78
N THR A 128 4.62 -21.57 2.37
CA THR A 128 5.49 -20.66 3.11
C THR A 128 6.15 -19.68 2.16
N VAL A 129 6.01 -18.40 2.47
CA VAL A 129 6.65 -17.29 1.75
C VAL A 129 7.88 -16.84 2.53
N GLU A 130 8.99 -16.69 1.82
CA GLU A 130 10.24 -16.18 2.39
C GLU A 130 10.37 -14.67 2.12
N ALA A 131 10.53 -13.88 3.17
CA ALA A 131 10.79 -12.45 3.10
C ALA A 131 11.72 -12.06 4.24
N ASP A 132 12.99 -11.82 3.94
CA ASP A 132 14.00 -11.39 4.92
C ASP A 132 13.90 -9.91 5.23
N THR A 133 13.57 -9.11 4.23
CA THR A 133 13.52 -7.65 4.30
C THR A 133 12.10 -7.13 4.08
N LEU A 134 11.85 -5.87 4.44
CA LEU A 134 10.59 -5.21 4.17
C LEU A 134 10.31 -5.07 2.65
N PRO A 135 11.28 -4.69 1.79
CA PRO A 135 11.09 -4.69 0.34
C PRO A 135 10.68 -6.05 -0.25
N GLN A 136 11.22 -7.17 0.26
CA GLN A 136 10.78 -8.50 -0.15
C GLN A 136 9.38 -8.86 0.36
N LEU A 137 8.99 -8.30 1.52
CA LEU A 137 7.65 -8.49 2.06
C LEU A 137 6.60 -7.81 1.18
N ILE A 138 6.82 -6.55 0.78
CA ILE A 138 5.88 -5.82 -0.09
C ILE A 138 5.74 -6.48 -1.47
N SER A 139 6.83 -6.97 -2.07
CA SER A 139 6.76 -7.69 -3.34
C SER A 139 5.99 -9.01 -3.24
N SER A 140 5.85 -9.55 -2.04
CA SER A 140 5.13 -10.80 -1.78
C SER A 140 3.63 -10.62 -1.51
N PHE A 141 3.13 -9.39 -1.27
CA PHE A 141 1.74 -9.17 -0.88
C PHE A 141 0.71 -9.59 -1.94
N ALA A 142 0.97 -9.28 -3.22
CA ALA A 142 0.09 -9.72 -4.30
C ALA A 142 0.06 -11.25 -4.41
N HIS A 143 1.21 -11.90 -4.22
CA HIS A 143 1.31 -13.36 -4.23
C HIS A 143 0.56 -14.00 -3.05
N ILE A 144 0.73 -13.48 -1.84
CA ILE A 144 -0.01 -13.92 -0.64
C ILE A 144 -1.52 -13.77 -0.85
N THR A 145 -1.95 -12.62 -1.38
CA THR A 145 -3.36 -12.34 -1.70
C THR A 145 -3.91 -13.34 -2.71
N SER A 146 -3.14 -13.64 -3.76
CA SER A 146 -3.50 -14.65 -4.76
C SER A 146 -3.64 -16.05 -4.16
N ILE A 147 -2.73 -16.47 -3.27
CA ILE A 147 -2.83 -17.76 -2.57
C ILE A 147 -4.13 -17.84 -1.75
N ILE A 148 -4.41 -16.80 -0.95
CA ILE A 148 -5.62 -16.76 -0.09
C ILE A 148 -6.89 -16.82 -0.94
N ASN A 149 -6.98 -16.00 -1.98
CA ASN A 149 -8.16 -15.93 -2.83
C ASN A 149 -8.35 -17.22 -3.65
N THR A 150 -7.28 -17.74 -4.25
CA THR A 150 -7.34 -19.00 -5.02
C THR A 150 -7.81 -20.17 -4.15
N HIS A 151 -7.29 -20.28 -2.93
CA HIS A 151 -7.69 -21.33 -1.99
C HIS A 151 -9.13 -21.16 -1.51
N THR A 152 -9.57 -19.93 -1.25
CA THR A 152 -10.93 -19.67 -0.77
C THR A 152 -11.95 -19.95 -1.88
N SER A 153 -11.63 -19.60 -3.12
CA SER A 153 -12.48 -19.83 -4.30
C SER A 153 -12.48 -21.28 -4.80
N SER A 154 -11.45 -22.08 -4.50
CA SER A 154 -11.40 -23.49 -4.92
C SER A 154 -12.28 -24.41 -4.08
N LEU A 155 -12.74 -23.94 -2.92
CA LEU A 155 -13.58 -24.68 -1.99
C LEU A 155 -15.03 -24.17 -2.05
N PRO A 156 -16.00 -24.97 -1.58
CA PRO A 156 -17.38 -24.51 -1.47
C PRO A 156 -17.47 -23.22 -0.64
N PRO A 157 -18.42 -22.30 -0.97
CA PRO A 157 -18.55 -21.04 -0.27
C PRO A 157 -18.61 -21.20 1.26
N GLY A 158 -17.80 -20.40 1.97
CA GLY A 158 -17.71 -20.43 3.43
C GLY A 158 -16.92 -21.60 4.03
N LYS A 159 -16.36 -22.50 3.21
CA LYS A 159 -15.51 -23.61 3.68
C LYS A 159 -14.01 -23.31 3.63
N GLY A 160 -13.57 -22.43 2.73
CA GLY A 160 -12.18 -21.98 2.69
C GLY A 160 -11.84 -21.15 3.92
N ARG A 161 -10.91 -21.63 4.74
CA ARG A 161 -10.36 -20.91 5.89
C ARG A 161 -8.84 -21.02 5.92
N VAL A 162 -8.18 -19.87 5.96
CA VAL A 162 -6.73 -19.74 5.91
C VAL A 162 -6.22 -19.25 7.25
N LEU A 163 -5.17 -19.90 7.77
CA LEU A 163 -4.37 -19.35 8.86
C LEU A 163 -3.11 -18.71 8.28
N LEU A 164 -3.06 -17.39 8.34
CA LEU A 164 -1.88 -16.60 8.03
C LEU A 164 -1.05 -16.42 9.32
N PHE A 165 0.22 -16.83 9.29
CA PHE A 165 1.07 -16.76 10.48
C PHE A 165 2.52 -16.41 10.15
N CYS A 166 3.21 -15.90 11.16
CA CYS A 166 4.67 -15.82 11.20
C CYS A 166 5.14 -16.34 12.57
N GLU A 167 6.37 -16.03 13.00
CA GLU A 167 6.89 -16.46 14.29
C GLU A 167 6.01 -16.01 15.47
N SER A 168 5.76 -14.71 15.60
CA SER A 168 4.99 -14.13 16.71
C SER A 168 3.54 -13.78 16.34
N GLY A 169 3.22 -13.74 15.05
CA GLY A 169 1.92 -13.25 14.55
C GLY A 169 1.72 -11.74 14.69
N ASN A 170 2.78 -10.95 14.94
CA ASN A 170 2.66 -9.53 15.28
C ASN A 170 3.24 -8.58 14.23
N ASP A 171 4.13 -9.05 13.35
CA ASP A 171 4.93 -8.22 12.44
C ASP A 171 4.60 -8.50 10.96
N ARG A 172 5.31 -9.42 10.29
CA ARG A 172 5.23 -9.68 8.84
C ARG A 172 3.88 -10.22 8.42
N SER A 173 3.33 -11.16 9.19
CA SER A 173 1.99 -11.70 8.95
C SER A 173 0.90 -10.66 9.20
N ALA A 174 1.08 -9.77 10.18
CA ALA A 174 0.16 -8.65 10.42
C ALA A 174 0.21 -7.62 9.28
N GLY A 175 1.40 -7.30 8.78
CA GLY A 175 1.59 -6.48 7.59
C GLY A 175 0.95 -7.08 6.35
N ALA A 176 1.19 -8.36 6.08
CA ALA A 176 0.55 -9.07 4.96
C ALA A 176 -0.97 -9.17 5.12
N CYS A 177 -1.47 -9.30 6.35
CA CYS A 177 -2.90 -9.28 6.63
C CYS A 177 -3.52 -7.91 6.34
N ALA A 178 -2.90 -6.82 6.80
CA ALA A 178 -3.34 -5.46 6.48
C ALA A 178 -3.29 -5.19 4.97
N ALA A 179 -2.24 -5.65 4.28
CA ALA A 179 -2.11 -5.59 2.83
C ALA A 179 -3.24 -6.34 2.10
N TYR A 180 -3.60 -7.52 2.59
CA TYR A 180 -4.74 -8.27 2.07
C TYR A 180 -6.06 -7.49 2.24
N LEU A 181 -6.32 -6.91 3.43
CA LEU A 181 -7.53 -6.11 3.66
C LEU A 181 -7.62 -4.91 2.72
N MET A 182 -6.52 -4.18 2.52
CA MET A 182 -6.48 -3.05 1.56
C MET A 182 -6.80 -3.49 0.13
N SER A 183 -6.37 -4.69 -0.27
CA SER A 183 -6.58 -5.21 -1.62
C SER A 183 -8.04 -5.63 -1.85
N VAL A 184 -8.63 -6.36 -0.89
CA VAL A 184 -9.92 -7.02 -1.08
C VAL A 184 -11.12 -6.23 -0.59
N LEU A 185 -10.96 -5.25 0.30
CA LEU A 185 -12.07 -4.47 0.86
C LEU A 185 -12.18 -3.09 0.18
N GLU A 186 -13.42 -2.66 -0.05
CA GLU A 186 -13.72 -1.32 -0.56
C GLU A 186 -13.55 -0.26 0.52
N GLY A 187 -12.99 0.89 0.15
CA GLY A 187 -12.83 2.04 1.07
C GLY A 187 -11.83 1.82 2.22
N VAL A 188 -11.09 0.71 2.25
CA VAL A 188 -10.08 0.43 3.28
C VAL A 188 -8.71 0.89 2.81
N ASP A 189 -8.22 1.99 3.38
CA ASP A 189 -6.86 2.47 3.19
C ASP A 189 -5.87 1.81 4.16
N HIS A 190 -4.59 2.18 4.07
CA HIS A 190 -3.54 1.65 4.95
C HIS A 190 -3.78 1.92 6.44
N VAL A 191 -4.32 3.09 6.82
CA VAL A 191 -4.60 3.41 8.22
C VAL A 191 -5.75 2.55 8.74
N LYS A 192 -6.87 2.51 8.02
CA LYS A 192 -8.03 1.71 8.39
C LYS A 192 -7.70 0.23 8.41
N ALA A 193 -6.92 -0.29 7.46
CA ALA A 193 -6.48 -1.69 7.45
C ALA A 193 -5.70 -2.04 8.73
N MET A 194 -4.75 -1.20 9.15
CA MET A 194 -4.00 -1.42 10.39
C MET A 194 -4.94 -1.35 11.61
N GLN A 195 -5.88 -0.42 11.64
CA GLN A 195 -6.88 -0.32 12.72
C GLN A 195 -7.78 -1.56 12.80
N LEU A 196 -8.24 -2.10 11.67
CA LEU A 196 -9.06 -3.32 11.64
C LEU A 196 -8.28 -4.54 12.17
N VAL A 197 -7.02 -4.69 11.76
CA VAL A 197 -6.16 -5.77 12.27
C VAL A 197 -5.90 -5.61 13.76
N GLN A 198 -5.54 -4.41 14.23
CA GLN A 198 -5.33 -4.14 15.67
C GLN A 198 -6.61 -4.25 16.49
N GLY A 199 -7.76 -3.93 15.92
CA GLY A 199 -9.07 -4.10 16.56
C GLY A 199 -9.38 -5.55 16.89
N GLN A 200 -8.85 -6.50 16.11
CA GLN A 200 -8.99 -7.95 16.33
C GLN A 200 -7.83 -8.57 17.09
N ARG A 201 -6.61 -8.33 16.64
CA ARG A 201 -5.39 -8.80 17.28
C ARG A 201 -4.65 -7.59 17.85
N PHE A 202 -5.03 -7.19 19.06
CA PHE A 202 -4.50 -6.01 19.74
C PHE A 202 -2.97 -6.00 19.88
N CYS A 203 -2.34 -7.17 19.96
CA CYS A 203 -0.88 -7.29 20.06
C CYS A 203 -0.11 -7.14 18.74
N CYS A 204 -0.78 -6.84 17.62
CA CYS A 204 -0.11 -6.52 16.36
C CYS A 204 0.69 -5.23 16.47
N ASN A 205 1.95 -5.29 16.03
CA ASN A 205 2.89 -4.18 16.11
C ASN A 205 3.19 -3.63 14.71
N PHE A 206 2.64 -2.47 14.41
CA PHE A 206 2.95 -1.71 13.19
C PHE A 206 4.00 -0.65 13.51
N ASP A 207 5.27 -1.01 13.33
CA ASP A 207 6.36 -0.05 13.46
C ASP A 207 6.36 0.96 12.30
N GLU A 208 7.11 2.05 12.45
CA GLU A 208 7.08 3.15 11.47
C GLU A 208 7.51 2.68 10.07
N ALA A 209 8.41 1.70 9.99
CA ALA A 209 8.86 1.14 8.72
C ALA A 209 7.75 0.34 8.03
N LEU A 210 7.02 -0.50 8.77
CA LEU A 210 5.89 -1.25 8.24
C LEU A 210 4.71 -0.34 7.86
N LYS A 211 4.46 0.73 8.62
CA LYS A 211 3.44 1.74 8.26
C LYS A 211 3.73 2.39 6.91
N ARG A 212 4.98 2.83 6.70
CA ARG A 212 5.42 3.44 5.43
C ARG A 212 5.34 2.45 4.28
N LEU A 213 5.70 1.19 4.55
CA LEU A 213 5.58 0.13 3.57
C LEU A 213 4.12 -0.10 3.16
N LEU A 214 3.19 -0.13 4.10
CA LEU A 214 1.76 -0.28 3.82
C LEU A 214 1.19 0.94 3.10
N GLN A 215 1.64 2.15 3.45
CA GLN A 215 1.29 3.37 2.71
C GLN A 215 1.76 3.28 1.24
N GLY A 216 3.01 2.89 1.00
CA GLY A 216 3.52 2.72 -0.36
C GLY A 216 2.79 1.62 -1.13
N TYR A 217 2.39 0.53 -0.46
CA TYR A 217 1.58 -0.50 -1.08
C TYR A 217 0.15 -0.03 -1.40
N TRP A 218 -0.42 0.82 -0.55
CA TRP A 218 -1.71 1.45 -0.82
C TRP A 218 -1.70 2.32 -2.07
N ASP A 219 -0.62 3.07 -2.31
CA ASP A 219 -0.44 3.85 -3.53
C ASP A 219 -0.42 2.95 -4.78
N ILE A 220 0.21 1.77 -4.68
CA ILE A 220 0.19 0.75 -5.74
C ILE A 220 -1.24 0.26 -5.98
N ILE A 221 -1.97 -0.14 -4.94
CA ILE A 221 -3.37 -0.60 -5.05
C ILE A 221 -4.26 0.47 -5.67
N ARG A 222 -4.11 1.74 -5.28
CA ARG A 222 -4.87 2.85 -5.86
C ARG A 222 -4.60 2.98 -7.35
N ALA A 223 -3.33 2.97 -7.75
CA ALA A 223 -2.97 3.03 -9.16
C ALA A 223 -3.54 1.85 -9.95
N GLU A 224 -3.49 0.63 -9.41
CA GLU A 224 -4.09 -0.56 -10.03
C GLU A 224 -5.61 -0.43 -10.20
N ARG A 225 -6.32 0.09 -9.19
CA ARG A 225 -7.77 0.33 -9.24
C ARG A 225 -8.13 1.41 -10.26
N GLU A 226 -7.34 2.47 -10.36
CA GLU A 226 -7.53 3.54 -11.35
C GLU A 226 -7.33 3.01 -12.77
N VAL A 227 -6.28 2.22 -13.01
CA VAL A 227 -6.04 1.59 -14.33
C VAL A 227 -7.13 0.57 -14.67
N GLY A 228 -7.54 -0.26 -13.71
CA GLY A 228 -8.63 -1.21 -13.88
C GLY A 228 -9.94 -0.52 -14.24
N GLY A 229 -10.28 0.58 -13.55
CA GLY A 229 -11.46 1.40 -13.83
C GLY A 229 -11.38 2.12 -15.19
N MET A 230 -10.21 2.64 -15.58
CA MET A 230 -9.98 3.26 -16.89
C MET A 230 -10.09 2.25 -18.04
N GLY A 231 -9.68 1.00 -17.81
CA GLY A 231 -9.87 -0.11 -18.75
C GLY A 231 -11.34 -0.34 -19.09
N TYR A 232 -12.24 -0.25 -18.11
CA TYR A 232 -13.69 -0.34 -18.33
C TYR A 232 -14.26 0.86 -19.11
N LEU A 233 -13.77 2.09 -18.85
CA LEU A 233 -14.21 3.29 -19.57
C LEU A 233 -13.75 3.30 -21.04
N ASN A 234 -12.59 2.73 -21.36
CA ASN A 234 -12.11 2.63 -22.74
C ASN A 234 -12.75 1.49 -23.56
N LEU A 235 -13.45 0.54 -22.91
CA LEU A 235 -14.15 -0.57 -23.56
C LEU A 235 -15.64 -0.28 -23.81
N GLN A 236 -16.17 0.87 -23.40
CA GLN A 236 -17.52 1.26 -23.80
C GLN A 236 -17.56 1.59 -25.30
N PRO A 237 -18.40 0.92 -26.10
CA PRO A 237 -18.68 1.35 -27.46
C PRO A 237 -19.20 2.78 -27.39
N ARG A 238 -18.57 3.68 -28.16
CA ARG A 238 -19.16 5.01 -28.41
C ARG A 238 -20.62 4.82 -28.82
N PRO A 239 -21.60 5.50 -28.19
CA PRO A 239 -22.95 5.46 -28.69
C PRO A 239 -22.91 5.98 -30.13
N ASP A 240 -23.40 5.16 -31.05
CA ASP A 240 -23.49 5.45 -32.48
C ASP A 240 -24.08 6.86 -32.67
N ALA A 241 -23.23 7.78 -33.12
CA ALA A 241 -23.67 9.04 -33.66
C ALA A 241 -24.52 8.70 -34.90
N GLY A 242 -25.80 9.03 -34.81
CA GLY A 242 -26.83 8.61 -35.74
C GLY A 242 -26.51 8.86 -37.20
N ALA A 243 -27.09 7.99 -38.02
CA ALA A 243 -27.18 8.07 -39.46
C ALA A 243 -27.58 9.50 -39.93
N GLY A 244 -26.63 10.15 -40.60
CA GLY A 244 -26.86 11.35 -41.41
C GLY A 244 -26.25 11.10 -42.78
N ALA A 245 -27.08 10.70 -43.73
CA ALA A 245 -26.72 10.61 -45.13
C ALA A 245 -26.47 12.04 -45.68
N GLY A 246 -25.34 12.24 -46.36
CA GLY A 246 -25.02 13.47 -47.05
C GLY A 246 -23.72 13.30 -47.83
N GLY A 247 -23.83 12.97 -49.12
CA GLY A 247 -22.71 12.77 -50.02
C GLY A 247 -21.93 14.06 -50.30
N GLY A 248 -20.63 13.89 -50.54
CA GLY A 248 -19.72 14.95 -50.99
C GLY A 248 -18.36 14.35 -51.31
N SER A 249 -18.14 14.10 -52.61
CA SER A 249 -16.86 13.74 -53.21
C SER A 249 -15.83 14.87 -53.08
N GLY A 250 -14.59 14.54 -52.72
CA GLY A 250 -13.47 15.49 -52.76
C GLY A 250 -12.15 14.87 -52.33
N GLU A 251 -11.30 14.62 -53.34
CA GLU A 251 -9.84 14.56 -53.43
C GLU A 251 -8.95 14.48 -52.16
N GLY A 252 -7.89 13.67 -52.28
CA GLY A 252 -6.98 13.30 -51.20
C GLY A 252 -5.90 14.33 -50.86
N ASP A 253 -5.28 14.11 -49.70
CA ASP A 253 -3.91 14.52 -49.40
C ASP A 253 -3.32 13.54 -48.36
N GLU A 254 -2.25 12.87 -48.76
CA GLU A 254 -1.45 11.98 -47.91
C GLU A 254 -0.51 12.82 -47.05
N ARG A 255 -0.77 12.97 -45.74
CA ARG A 255 0.28 13.42 -44.80
C ARG A 255 0.26 12.71 -43.45
N GLY A 256 1.24 11.84 -43.27
CA GLY A 256 2.16 11.90 -42.13
C GLY A 256 1.68 11.44 -40.76
N ARG A 257 1.89 10.15 -40.47
CA ARG A 257 1.92 9.59 -39.11
C ARG A 257 3.10 10.18 -38.31
N GLY A 258 2.83 11.15 -37.42
CA GLY A 258 3.80 11.64 -36.44
C GLY A 258 3.83 10.79 -35.17
N ARG A 259 4.79 9.87 -35.06
CA ARG A 259 5.16 9.25 -33.77
C ARG A 259 5.95 10.28 -32.96
N GLY A 260 5.44 10.64 -31.78
CA GLY A 260 6.10 11.58 -30.85
C GLY A 260 7.48 11.09 -30.42
N ALA A 261 8.52 11.72 -30.95
CA ALA A 261 9.90 11.53 -30.51
C ALA A 261 10.12 12.30 -29.20
N LYS A 262 10.75 11.62 -28.23
CA LYS A 262 11.23 12.18 -26.97
C LYS A 262 12.18 13.34 -27.25
N ARG A 263 11.88 14.56 -26.77
CA ARG A 263 12.76 15.73 -26.88
C ARG A 263 14.06 15.47 -26.12
N GLY A 264 15.18 15.45 -26.85
CA GLY A 264 16.53 15.41 -26.30
C GLY A 264 16.96 16.78 -25.81
N ARG A 265 17.74 16.80 -24.72
CA ARG A 265 18.33 17.98 -24.10
C ARG A 265 19.47 18.51 -24.99
N GLU A 266 19.28 19.69 -25.57
CA GLU A 266 20.33 20.40 -26.30
C GLU A 266 21.43 20.85 -25.32
N ARG A 267 22.68 20.66 -25.74
CA ARG A 267 23.91 21.10 -25.07
C ARG A 267 24.38 22.31 -25.83
N ASP A 268 24.29 23.49 -25.23
CA ASP A 268 24.87 24.70 -25.79
C ASP A 268 26.37 24.72 -25.50
N THR A 269 27.15 24.64 -26.56
CA THR A 269 28.56 25.00 -26.61
C THR A 269 28.69 26.21 -27.52
N GLU A 270 29.12 27.35 -27.00
CA GLU A 270 30.23 28.10 -27.60
C GLU A 270 30.73 29.24 -26.70
N ALA A 271 32.04 29.42 -26.73
CA ALA A 271 32.78 30.51 -26.12
C ALA A 271 32.87 31.69 -27.11
N GLY A 272 32.73 32.91 -26.60
CA GLY A 272 33.03 34.14 -27.32
C GLY A 272 33.31 35.25 -26.31
N ALA A 273 34.53 35.77 -26.31
CA ALA A 273 35.03 36.74 -25.36
C ALA A 273 34.73 38.19 -25.77
N GLU A 274 34.73 39.05 -24.75
CA GLU A 274 35.05 40.49 -24.72
C GLU A 274 33.91 41.54 -24.62
N GLN A 275 33.91 42.15 -23.42
CA GLN A 275 33.74 43.58 -23.08
C GLN A 275 32.34 44.22 -23.16
N GLY A 276 31.78 44.58 -21.99
CA GLY A 276 30.61 45.46 -21.90
C GLY A 276 29.99 45.54 -20.50
N GLU A 277 30.59 46.36 -19.64
CA GLU A 277 30.06 47.06 -18.46
C GLU A 277 28.62 46.76 -17.97
N GLY A 278 28.52 46.30 -16.70
CA GLY A 278 27.56 46.86 -15.74
C GLY A 278 26.13 46.31 -15.70
N GLN A 279 25.85 45.13 -16.25
CA GLN A 279 24.50 44.56 -16.28
C GLN A 279 24.45 43.09 -15.81
N GLU A 280 25.20 42.76 -14.76
CA GLU A 280 25.28 41.38 -14.24
C GLU A 280 24.45 41.15 -12.97
N MET A 281 24.03 42.20 -12.25
CA MET A 281 23.26 42.04 -10.99
C MET A 281 21.73 41.95 -11.15
N GLU A 282 21.15 42.51 -12.22
CA GLU A 282 19.69 42.48 -12.44
C GLU A 282 19.22 41.14 -13.00
N MET A 283 20.06 40.44 -13.77
CA MET A 283 19.69 39.15 -14.36
C MET A 283 19.62 38.01 -13.33
N GLU A 284 20.46 38.04 -12.28
CA GLU A 284 20.41 37.04 -11.20
C GLU A 284 19.14 37.15 -10.34
N THR A 285 18.67 38.36 -10.10
CA THR A 285 17.47 38.62 -9.28
C THR A 285 16.19 38.22 -10.02
N GLU A 286 16.08 38.50 -11.31
CA GLU A 286 14.96 38.03 -12.14
C GLU A 286 14.92 36.50 -12.26
N MET A 287 16.08 35.83 -12.41
CA MET A 287 16.14 34.36 -12.45
C MET A 287 15.73 33.71 -11.13
N ASP A 288 16.05 34.33 -9.99
CA ASP A 288 15.63 33.84 -8.67
C ASP A 288 14.12 34.04 -8.44
N GLU A 289 13.56 35.16 -8.88
CA GLU A 289 12.11 35.39 -8.87
C GLU A 289 11.36 34.37 -9.76
N GLU A 290 11.86 34.05 -10.94
CA GLU A 290 11.26 33.03 -11.82
C GLU A 290 11.42 31.61 -11.26
N ARG A 291 12.54 31.31 -10.59
CA ARG A 291 12.82 29.99 -10.02
C ARG A 291 12.01 29.70 -8.76
N PHE A 292 11.81 30.72 -7.92
CA PHE A 292 11.22 30.60 -6.59
C PHE A 292 9.86 31.28 -6.43
N GLY A 293 9.40 32.03 -7.42
CA GLY A 293 8.10 32.70 -7.45
C GLY A 293 6.94 31.74 -7.21
N GLY A 294 6.01 32.14 -6.33
CA GLY A 294 4.82 31.36 -5.98
C GLY A 294 5.04 30.19 -5.02
N ARG A 295 6.27 29.95 -4.53
CA ARG A 295 6.55 28.95 -3.49
C ARG A 295 6.38 29.57 -2.12
N SER A 296 5.59 28.94 -1.24
CA SER A 296 5.45 29.36 0.16
C SER A 296 6.70 29.12 1.01
N TRP A 297 7.69 28.41 0.46
CA TRP A 297 8.93 28.05 1.14
C TRP A 297 10.12 28.43 0.27
N VAL A 298 10.77 29.52 0.64
CA VAL A 298 12.05 29.97 0.11
C VAL A 298 13.05 30.05 1.28
N PRO A 299 14.32 29.62 1.12
CA PRO A 299 15.26 29.50 2.25
C PRO A 299 15.63 30.84 2.90
N PHE A 300 15.60 31.91 2.10
CA PHE A 300 15.86 33.28 2.52
C PHE A 300 14.74 34.15 1.98
N VAL A 301 14.30 35.11 2.79
CA VAL A 301 13.39 36.16 2.36
C VAL A 301 14.17 37.46 2.35
N ASP A 302 13.88 38.28 1.34
CA ASP A 302 14.33 39.66 1.36
C ASP A 302 13.60 40.39 2.50
N THR A 303 14.36 41.09 3.34
CA THR A 303 13.80 41.90 4.43
C THR A 303 13.90 43.38 4.11
N GLY A 304 13.82 43.72 2.82
CA GLY A 304 13.78 45.09 2.31
C GLY A 304 12.79 45.97 3.08
N ASN A 305 13.32 47.07 3.59
CA ASN A 305 12.58 48.21 4.12
C ASN A 305 12.36 49.25 3.02
#